data_AF-A0A496BFW7-F1
#
_entry.id   AF-A0A496BFW7-F1
#
_cell.length_a   1.000
_cell.length_b   1.000
_cell.length_c   1.000
_cell.angle_alpha   90.00
_cell.angle_beta   90.00
_cell.angle_gamma   90.00
#
_symmetry.space_group_name_H-M   'P 1'
#
loop_
_entity.id
_entity.type
_entity.pdbx_description
1 polymer ?
#
loop_
_entity_poly.entity_id
_entity_poly.type
_entity_poly.pdbx_seq_one_letter_code
_entity_poly.pdbx_strand_id
1 'polypeptide(L)'
;MQVEISVLVLNASYEAINVCNLRRAMKMVFKGTAQTEEVSDLKIHSPSAAIKVPHVIRLVNYVHVPRSVVKFSRKNVLVRDHYTCQYCYGEFPTAQLTLDHVIPISRGGQTNWENVVTACKKCNNKKGNKMLYETQLTLARQPKTPSILTYLQLNRHFRGCHPSWRKYLYLN
;
A
#
# COMPACT_ATOMS: atom_id res chain seq x y z
N MET A 1 -9.38 10.63 21.32
CA MET A 1 -8.73 9.66 20.42
C MET A 1 -9.38 9.82 19.05
N GLN A 2 -8.81 10.61 18.14
CA GLN A 2 -9.41 10.85 16.82
C GLN A 2 -9.26 9.58 15.97
N VAL A 3 -10.37 8.91 15.66
CA VAL A 3 -10.39 7.84 14.67
C VAL A 3 -10.18 8.52 13.32
N GLU A 4 -8.98 8.39 12.74
CA GLU A 4 -8.72 8.84 11.38
C GLU A 4 -9.50 7.94 10.40
N ILE A 5 -10.70 8.40 10.03
CA ILE A 5 -11.55 7.70 9.07
C ILE A 5 -10.88 7.76 7.69
N SER A 6 -10.52 6.59 7.20
CA SER A 6 -10.00 6.38 5.85
C SER A 6 -11.14 6.16 4.86
N VAL A 7 -11.01 6.75 3.68
CA VAL A 7 -11.99 6.73 2.59
C VAL A 7 -11.31 6.24 1.31
N LEU A 8 -11.89 5.23 0.68
CA LEU A 8 -11.40 4.69 -0.58
C LEU A 8 -11.76 5.64 -1.72
N VAL A 9 -10.80 5.89 -2.60
CA VAL A 9 -10.98 6.72 -3.79
C VAL A 9 -10.92 5.82 -5.01
N LEU A 10 -12.01 5.83 -5.77
CA LEU A 10 -12.15 5.15 -7.04
C LEU A 10 -11.94 6.12 -8.20
N ASN A 11 -11.43 5.58 -9.30
CA ASN A 11 -11.46 6.26 -10.59
C ASN A 11 -12.89 6.27 -11.16
N ALA A 12 -13.14 7.07 -12.20
CA ALA A 12 -14.44 7.07 -12.90
C ALA A 12 -14.85 5.68 -13.43
N SER A 13 -13.86 4.82 -13.71
CA SER A 13 -13.98 3.41 -14.11
C SER A 13 -14.23 2.42 -12.96
N TYR A 14 -14.44 2.89 -11.71
CA TYR A 14 -14.57 2.09 -10.49
C TYR A 14 -13.30 1.38 -10.00
N GLU A 15 -12.16 1.59 -10.65
CA GLU A 15 -10.87 1.05 -10.20
C GLU A 15 -10.40 1.77 -8.92
N ALA A 16 -9.94 1.01 -7.92
CA ALA A 16 -9.38 1.58 -6.70
C ALA A 16 -8.01 2.23 -6.97
N ILE A 17 -7.89 3.53 -6.72
CA ILE A 17 -6.68 4.31 -7.07
C ILE A 17 -5.97 4.93 -5.88
N ASN A 18 -6.66 5.15 -4.76
CA ASN A 18 -6.03 5.74 -3.58
C ASN A 18 -6.88 5.55 -2.31
N VAL A 19 -6.29 5.80 -1.15
CA VAL A 19 -7.00 5.98 0.12
C VAL A 19 -6.66 7.36 0.67
N CYS A 20 -7.67 8.09 1.13
CA CYS A 20 -7.48 9.41 1.72
C CYS A 20 -8.22 9.53 3.07
N ASN A 21 -7.93 10.58 3.82
CA ASN A 21 -8.68 10.87 5.04
C ASN A 21 -10.04 11.51 4.71
N LEU A 22 -10.96 11.40 5.66
CA LEU A 22 -12.32 11.94 5.56
C LEU A 22 -12.34 13.44 5.19
N ARG A 23 -11.46 14.25 5.76
CA ARG A 23 -11.39 15.70 5.46
C ARG A 23 -11.12 15.95 3.97
N ARG A 24 -10.21 15.19 3.35
CA ARG A 24 -9.91 15.30 1.92
C ARG A 24 -11.05 14.76 1.07
N ALA A 25 -11.67 13.65 1.47
CA ALA A 25 -12.83 13.09 0.79
C ALA A 25 -13.99 14.10 0.72
N MET A 26 -14.37 14.66 1.87
CA MET A 26 -15.43 15.67 1.97
C MET A 26 -15.14 16.89 1.10
N LYS A 27 -13.88 17.37 1.07
CA LYS A 27 -13.49 18.46 0.16
C LYS A 27 -13.73 18.13 -1.31
N MET A 28 -13.46 16.92 -1.76
CA MET A 28 -13.68 16.52 -3.16
C MET A 28 -15.17 16.38 -3.46
N VAL A 29 -15.95 15.85 -2.53
CA VAL A 29 -17.41 15.73 -2.65
C VAL A 29 -18.06 17.12 -2.73
N PHE A 30 -17.76 18.02 -1.80
CA PHE A 30 -18.34 19.37 -1.81
C PHE A 30 -17.91 20.23 -3.00
N LYS A 31 -16.72 19.99 -3.55
CA LYS A 31 -16.28 20.64 -4.80
C LYS A 31 -16.95 20.05 -6.05
N GLY A 32 -17.69 18.95 -5.93
CA GLY A 32 -18.29 18.25 -7.06
C GLY A 32 -17.28 17.48 -7.92
N THR A 33 -16.04 17.29 -7.46
CA THR A 33 -15.00 16.54 -8.19
C THR A 33 -15.07 15.04 -7.91
N ALA A 34 -15.81 14.64 -6.89
CA ALA A 34 -16.07 13.24 -6.54
C ALA A 34 -17.53 13.05 -6.10
N GLN A 35 -18.07 11.88 -6.37
CA GLN A 35 -19.38 11.41 -5.91
C GLN A 35 -19.19 10.39 -4.79
N THR A 36 -20.15 10.33 -3.88
CA THR A 36 -20.16 9.33 -2.81
C THR A 36 -20.84 8.07 -3.33
N GLU A 37 -20.13 6.93 -3.27
CA GLU A 37 -20.67 5.63 -3.65
C GLU A 37 -21.21 4.89 -2.43
N GLU A 38 -20.52 5.00 -1.29
CA GLU A 38 -20.87 4.28 -0.07
C GLU A 38 -20.75 5.21 1.15
N VAL A 39 -21.78 5.19 2.00
CA VAL A 39 -21.88 5.98 3.24
C VAL A 39 -21.91 5.07 4.46
N SER A 40 -21.29 5.49 5.56
CA SER A 40 -21.44 4.81 6.84
C SER A 40 -22.61 5.39 7.64
N ASP A 41 -22.98 4.73 8.73
CA ASP A 41 -23.99 5.21 9.67
C ASP A 41 -23.51 6.41 10.51
N LEU A 42 -22.20 6.67 10.51
CA LEU A 42 -21.63 7.84 11.16
C LEU A 42 -22.07 9.12 10.46
N LYS A 43 -22.40 10.13 11.25
CA LYS A 43 -22.79 11.45 10.76
C LYS A 43 -21.79 12.49 11.25
N ILE A 44 -21.44 13.40 10.36
CA ILE A 44 -20.74 14.65 10.68
C ILE A 44 -21.80 15.73 10.80
N HIS A 45 -21.71 16.52 11.85
CA HIS A 45 -22.63 17.62 12.11
C HIS A 45 -21.97 18.96 11.75
N SER A 46 -22.73 19.84 11.12
CA SER A 46 -22.54 21.28 11.15
C SER A 46 -23.69 21.90 11.95
N PRO A 47 -23.61 23.19 12.35
CA PRO A 47 -24.72 23.86 13.00
C PRO A 47 -26.03 23.82 12.21
N SER A 48 -25.97 23.68 10.88
CA SER A 48 -27.12 23.72 9.97
C SER A 48 -27.42 22.40 9.25
N ALA A 49 -26.60 21.36 9.41
CA ALA A 49 -26.77 20.11 8.65
C ALA A 49 -26.14 18.89 9.35
N ALA A 50 -26.64 17.71 9.00
CA ALA A 50 -26.02 16.43 9.36
C ALA A 50 -25.75 15.64 8.08
N ILE A 51 -24.49 15.29 7.84
CA ILE A 51 -24.03 14.66 6.61
C ILE A 51 -23.47 13.28 6.94
N LYS A 52 -23.94 12.25 6.24
CA LYS A 52 -23.41 10.89 6.40
C LYS A 52 -21.94 10.85 5.95
N VAL A 53 -21.11 10.15 6.70
CA VAL A 53 -19.68 10.01 6.42
C VAL A 53 -19.50 9.10 5.20
N PRO A 54 -18.88 9.59 4.10
CA PRO A 54 -18.50 8.72 3.00
C PRO A 54 -17.33 7.83 3.43
N HIS A 55 -17.33 6.59 2.96
CA HIS A 55 -16.18 5.70 3.10
C HIS A 55 -15.72 5.11 1.75
N VAL A 56 -16.50 5.28 0.68
CA VAL A 56 -16.05 5.13 -0.70
C VAL A 56 -16.53 6.32 -1.52
N ILE A 57 -15.62 6.95 -2.26
CA ILE A 57 -15.92 8.00 -3.21
C ILE A 57 -15.36 7.66 -4.58
N ARG A 58 -15.99 8.15 -5.64
CA ARG A 58 -15.58 7.98 -7.02
C ARG A 58 -15.33 9.33 -7.68
N LEU A 59 -14.20 9.46 -8.38
CA LEU A 59 -13.94 10.67 -9.15
C LEU A 59 -14.93 10.79 -10.31
N VAL A 60 -15.41 12.01 -10.57
CA VAL A 60 -16.34 12.28 -11.67
C VAL A 60 -15.66 12.08 -13.03
N ASN A 61 -14.42 12.54 -13.15
CA ASN A 61 -13.62 12.43 -14.37
C ASN A 61 -12.57 11.34 -14.22
N TYR A 62 -12.30 10.65 -15.32
CA TYR A 62 -11.23 9.65 -15.38
C TYR A 62 -9.86 10.32 -15.17
N VAL A 63 -9.07 9.76 -14.27
CA VAL A 63 -7.69 10.19 -14.02
C VAL A 63 -6.74 9.08 -14.40
N HIS A 64 -5.75 9.39 -15.24
CA HIS A 64 -4.68 8.46 -15.54
C HIS A 64 -3.73 8.35 -14.33
N VAL A 65 -3.64 7.18 -13.73
CA VAL A 65 -2.80 6.92 -12.57
C VAL A 65 -1.49 6.26 -13.04
N PRO A 66 -0.32 6.91 -12.82
CA PRO A 66 0.96 6.33 -13.20
C PRO A 66 1.19 4.98 -12.53
N ARG A 67 1.88 4.04 -13.19
CA ARG A 67 2.17 2.71 -12.62
C ARG A 67 2.97 2.75 -11.30
N SER A 68 3.68 3.85 -11.02
CA SER A 68 4.61 4.00 -9.88
C SER A 68 4.09 4.90 -8.76
N VAL A 69 2.79 4.84 -8.42
CA VAL A 69 2.24 5.67 -7.32
C VAL A 69 2.75 5.27 -5.93
N VAL A 70 3.10 3.97 -5.75
CA VAL A 70 3.50 3.46 -4.45
C VAL A 70 4.91 3.94 -4.15
N LYS A 71 5.01 4.94 -3.26
CA LYS A 71 6.30 5.47 -2.81
C LYS A 71 7.19 4.36 -2.28
N PHE A 72 8.43 4.34 -2.72
CA PHE A 72 9.43 3.44 -2.15
C PHE A 72 9.69 3.82 -0.69
N SER A 73 9.52 2.88 0.23
CA SER A 73 9.83 3.07 1.65
C SER A 73 9.98 1.71 2.33
N ARG A 74 10.66 1.67 3.47
CA ARG A 74 10.78 0.45 4.29
C ARG A 74 9.42 -0.17 4.57
N LYS A 75 8.45 0.62 5.02
CA LYS A 75 7.09 0.14 5.30
C LYS A 75 6.48 -0.54 4.07
N ASN A 76 6.61 0.05 2.89
CA ASN A 76 5.97 -0.44 1.69
C ASN A 76 6.68 -1.68 1.11
N VAL A 77 8.01 -1.80 1.25
CA VAL A 77 8.73 -3.03 0.88
C VAL A 77 8.31 -4.19 1.77
N LEU A 78 8.19 -3.97 3.09
CA LEU A 78 7.70 -5.01 4.02
C LEU A 78 6.26 -5.44 3.68
N VAL A 79 5.39 -4.49 3.34
CA VAL A 79 4.01 -4.80 2.90
C VAL A 79 3.99 -5.59 1.60
N ARG A 80 4.79 -5.18 0.59
CA ARG A 80 4.91 -5.90 -0.70
C ARG A 80 5.33 -7.35 -0.48
N ASP A 81 6.28 -7.57 0.42
CA ASP A 81 6.85 -8.88 0.70
C ASP A 81 6.11 -9.64 1.80
N HIS A 82 4.93 -9.17 2.22
CA HIS A 82 4.09 -9.79 3.24
C HIS A 82 4.77 -10.03 4.59
N TYR A 83 5.75 -9.20 4.96
CA TYR A 83 6.58 -9.39 6.16
C TYR A 83 7.33 -10.73 6.15
N THR A 84 7.61 -11.26 4.95
CA THR A 84 8.31 -12.52 4.72
C THR A 84 9.72 -12.26 4.20
N CYS A 85 10.72 -12.93 4.79
CA CYS A 85 12.08 -12.91 4.28
C CYS A 85 12.13 -13.50 2.87
N GLN A 86 12.62 -12.75 1.90
CA GLN A 86 12.71 -13.20 0.51
C GLN A 86 13.79 -14.25 0.26
N TYR A 87 14.60 -14.59 1.26
CA TYR A 87 15.68 -15.57 1.15
C TYR A 87 15.37 -16.93 1.81
N CYS A 88 14.79 -16.91 3.01
CA CYS A 88 14.45 -18.14 3.74
C CYS A 88 12.95 -18.41 3.82
N TYR A 89 12.13 -17.55 3.22
CA TYR A 89 10.67 -17.67 3.15
C TYR A 89 9.95 -17.66 4.49
N GLY A 90 10.66 -17.41 5.59
CA GLY A 90 10.07 -17.28 6.92
C GLY A 90 9.36 -15.94 7.11
N GLU A 91 8.22 -15.97 7.80
CA GLU A 91 7.56 -14.78 8.33
C GLU A 91 8.19 -14.39 9.68
N PHE A 92 8.43 -13.10 9.89
CA PHE A 92 9.06 -12.60 11.11
C PHE A 92 8.37 -11.35 11.64
N PRO A 93 8.49 -11.05 12.95
CA PRO A 93 8.09 -9.76 13.48
C PRO A 93 8.85 -8.62 12.79
N THR A 94 8.18 -7.48 12.58
CA THR A 94 8.74 -6.29 11.90
C THR A 94 10.10 -5.85 12.46
N ALA A 95 10.35 -6.01 13.76
CA ALA A 95 11.61 -5.66 14.42
C ALA A 95 12.80 -6.56 14.04
N GLN A 96 12.53 -7.76 13.51
CA GLN A 96 13.54 -8.72 13.06
C GLN A 96 13.75 -8.71 11.54
N LEU A 97 12.90 -7.98 10.82
CA LEU A 97 13.03 -7.75 9.39
C LEU A 97 13.90 -6.52 9.11
N THR A 98 14.68 -6.61 8.04
CA THR A 98 15.49 -5.54 7.48
C THR A 98 15.22 -5.45 5.99
N LEU A 99 15.72 -4.38 5.37
CA LEU A 99 15.82 -4.30 3.92
C LEU A 99 17.20 -4.77 3.50
N ASP A 100 17.28 -5.46 2.37
CA ASP A 100 18.53 -5.85 1.73
C ASP A 100 18.49 -5.52 0.24
N HIS A 101 19.65 -5.16 -0.30
CA HIS A 101 19.85 -4.89 -1.72
C HIS A 101 20.32 -6.16 -2.41
N VAL A 102 19.52 -6.69 -3.34
CA VAL A 102 19.82 -7.91 -4.12
C VAL A 102 21.19 -7.78 -4.78
N ILE A 103 21.43 -6.67 -5.46
CA ILE A 103 22.74 -6.18 -5.88
C ILE A 103 23.24 -5.23 -4.78
N PRO A 104 24.33 -5.55 -4.07
CA PRO A 104 24.86 -4.69 -3.01
C PRO A 104 25.21 -3.29 -3.52
N ILE A 105 25.04 -2.25 -2.68
CA ILE A 105 25.41 -0.87 -3.02
C ILE A 105 26.88 -0.77 -3.42
N SER A 106 27.77 -1.48 -2.72
CA SER A 106 29.20 -1.52 -3.02
C SER A 106 29.53 -2.13 -4.40
N ARG A 107 28.55 -2.73 -5.08
CA ARG A 107 28.65 -3.30 -6.42
C ARG A 107 27.74 -2.58 -7.42
N GLY A 108 27.36 -1.33 -7.13
CA GLY A 108 26.56 -0.48 -8.02
C GLY A 108 25.04 -0.68 -7.89
N GLY A 109 24.56 -1.43 -6.91
CA GLY A 109 23.14 -1.61 -6.67
C GLY A 109 22.42 -0.34 -6.23
N GLN A 110 21.25 -0.07 -6.81
CA GLN A 110 20.44 1.11 -6.49
C GLN A 110 19.42 0.84 -5.38
N THR A 111 18.98 1.89 -4.69
CA THR A 111 17.89 1.79 -3.70
C THR A 111 16.54 2.05 -4.37
N ASN A 112 15.96 1.01 -4.97
CA ASN A 112 14.70 1.09 -5.69
C ASN A 112 13.86 -0.19 -5.54
N TRP A 113 12.67 -0.20 -6.15
CA TRP A 113 11.74 -1.32 -6.07
C TRP A 113 12.25 -2.60 -6.73
N GLU A 114 13.14 -2.51 -7.73
CA GLU A 114 13.69 -3.66 -8.46
C GLU A 114 14.97 -4.23 -7.83
N ASN A 115 15.49 -3.63 -6.76
CA ASN A 115 16.71 -4.11 -6.13
C ASN A 115 16.60 -4.31 -4.62
N VAL A 116 15.55 -3.81 -3.97
CA VAL A 116 15.41 -3.93 -2.51
C VAL A 116 14.33 -4.93 -2.12
N VAL A 117 14.66 -5.83 -1.20
CA VAL A 117 13.79 -6.88 -0.67
C VAL A 117 13.77 -6.90 0.85
N THR A 118 12.75 -7.54 1.40
CA THR A 118 12.65 -7.86 2.83
C THR A 118 13.54 -9.05 3.15
N ALA A 119 14.38 -8.93 4.18
CA ALA A 119 15.23 -10.01 4.66
C ALA A 119 15.19 -10.09 6.18
N CYS A 120 15.29 -11.28 6.77
CA CYS A 120 15.55 -11.41 8.21
C CYS A 120 17.02 -11.07 8.50
N LYS A 121 17.33 -10.65 9.73
CA LYS A 121 18.71 -10.29 10.15
C LYS A 121 19.73 -11.40 9.82
N LYS A 122 19.38 -12.67 10.05
CA LYS A 122 20.27 -13.82 9.79
C LYS A 122 20.63 -13.95 8.31
N CYS A 123 19.63 -13.95 7.42
CA CYS A 123 19.87 -14.04 5.98
C CYS A 123 20.59 -12.82 5.43
N ASN A 124 20.20 -11.62 5.90
CA ASN A 124 20.84 -10.37 5.49
C ASN A 124 22.33 -10.38 5.85
N ASN A 125 22.68 -10.75 7.09
CA ASN A 125 24.07 -10.87 7.53
C ASN A 125 24.84 -11.96 6.76
N LYS A 126 24.20 -13.10 6.45
CA LYS A 126 24.81 -14.18 5.65
C LYS A 126 25.14 -13.71 4.23
N LYS A 127 24.29 -12.87 3.63
CA LYS A 127 24.53 -12.29 2.31
C LYS A 127 25.62 -11.22 2.34
N GLY A 128 25.49 -10.24 3.25
CA GLY A 128 26.40 -9.11 3.33
C GLY A 128 26.52 -8.37 1.99
N ASN A 129 27.75 -8.10 1.56
CA ASN A 129 28.09 -7.41 0.31
C ASN A 129 28.28 -8.36 -0.90
N LYS A 130 27.78 -9.60 -0.79
CA LYS A 130 27.87 -10.60 -1.85
C LYS A 130 26.67 -10.52 -2.80
N MET A 131 26.93 -10.83 -4.06
CA MET A 131 25.90 -11.12 -5.06
C MET A 131 25.23 -12.45 -4.74
N LEU A 132 23.98 -12.64 -5.17
CA LEU A 132 23.26 -13.90 -4.89
C LEU A 132 24.01 -15.14 -5.40
N TYR A 133 24.64 -15.07 -6.57
CA TYR A 133 25.41 -16.18 -7.15
C TYR A 133 26.67 -16.57 -6.34
N GLU A 134 27.15 -15.69 -5.47
CA GLU A 134 28.28 -15.96 -4.55
C GLU A 134 27.81 -16.59 -3.23
N THR A 135 26.50 -16.85 -3.12
CA THR A 135 25.86 -17.40 -1.93
C THR A 135 24.96 -18.57 -2.30
N GLN A 136 24.44 -19.26 -1.29
CA GLN A 136 23.38 -20.26 -1.46
C GLN A 136 21.97 -19.67 -1.32
N LEU A 137 21.85 -18.34 -1.30
CA LEU A 137 20.56 -17.67 -1.15
C LEU A 137 19.90 -17.51 -2.52
N THR A 138 18.61 -17.78 -2.57
CA THR A 138 17.76 -17.55 -3.74
C THR A 138 16.60 -16.63 -3.34
N LEU A 139 16.07 -15.90 -4.32
CA LEU A 139 14.92 -15.03 -4.09
C LEU A 139 13.62 -15.82 -4.26
N ALA A 140 12.68 -15.59 -3.35
CA ALA A 140 11.33 -16.13 -3.44
C ALA A 140 10.61 -15.58 -4.67
N ARG A 141 10.78 -14.27 -4.88
CA ARG A 141 10.14 -13.48 -5.91
C ARG A 141 11.09 -12.39 -6.34
N GLN A 142 11.07 -12.08 -7.63
CA GLN A 142 11.83 -10.95 -8.15
C GLN A 142 11.25 -9.63 -7.60
N PRO A 143 12.10 -8.74 -7.04
CA PRO A 143 11.67 -7.42 -6.61
C PRO A 143 11.11 -6.62 -7.79
N LYS A 144 9.89 -6.12 -7.64
CA LYS A 144 9.24 -5.22 -8.60
C LYS A 144 8.38 -4.20 -7.88
N THR A 145 8.05 -3.12 -8.57
CA THR A 145 7.10 -2.13 -8.09
C THR A 145 5.71 -2.78 -7.96
N PRO A 146 5.05 -2.72 -6.78
CA PRO A 146 3.69 -3.26 -6.64
C PRO A 146 2.69 -2.39 -7.40
N SER A 147 1.66 -3.01 -7.95
CA SER A 147 0.50 -2.25 -8.45
C SER A 147 -0.20 -1.54 -7.29
N ILE A 148 -0.92 -0.46 -7.58
CA ILE A 148 -1.71 0.25 -6.56
C ILE A 148 -2.73 -0.68 -5.90
N LEU A 149 -3.43 -1.48 -6.69
CA LEU A 149 -4.43 -2.44 -6.21
C LEU A 149 -3.78 -3.45 -5.25
N THR A 150 -2.67 -4.06 -5.67
CA THR A 150 -1.91 -5.00 -4.84
C THR A 150 -1.48 -4.32 -3.54
N TYR A 151 -0.92 -3.11 -3.60
CA TYR A 151 -0.52 -2.39 -2.39
C TYR A 151 -1.69 -2.12 -1.44
N LEU A 152 -2.85 -1.70 -1.96
CA LEU A 152 -4.06 -1.47 -1.16
C LEU A 152 -4.59 -2.76 -0.51
N GLN A 153 -4.57 -3.89 -1.22
CA GLN A 153 -4.97 -5.20 -0.68
C GLN A 153 -4.03 -5.70 0.42
N LEU A 154 -2.72 -5.46 0.27
CA LEU A 154 -1.70 -6.00 1.18
C LEU A 154 -1.53 -5.16 2.43
N ASN A 155 -1.73 -3.85 2.34
CA ASN A 155 -1.45 -2.95 3.44
C ASN A 155 -2.44 -3.20 4.58
N ARG A 156 -1.94 -3.79 5.66
CA ARG A 156 -2.72 -4.13 6.86
C ARG A 156 -3.34 -2.91 7.54
N HIS A 157 -2.82 -1.71 7.29
CA HIS A 157 -3.47 -0.47 7.73
C HIS A 157 -4.87 -0.29 7.13
N PHE A 158 -5.12 -0.91 5.97
CA PHE A 158 -6.44 -0.96 5.35
C PHE A 158 -7.22 -2.25 5.68
N ARG A 159 -6.60 -3.23 6.35
CA ARG A 159 -7.27 -4.43 6.88
C ARG A 159 -7.99 -4.06 8.17
N GLY A 160 -9.19 -3.48 8.01
CA GLY A 160 -9.98 -2.84 9.05
C GLY A 160 -10.85 -1.71 8.50
N CYS A 161 -10.69 -1.38 7.21
CA CYS A 161 -11.59 -0.51 6.48
C CYS A 161 -12.97 -1.15 6.31
N HIS A 162 -13.98 -0.30 6.09
CA HIS A 162 -15.38 -0.69 6.02
C HIS A 162 -15.61 -1.88 5.06
N PRO A 163 -16.40 -2.91 5.44
CA PRO A 163 -16.53 -4.17 4.68
C PRO A 163 -16.82 -4.00 3.17
N SER A 164 -17.56 -2.95 2.82
CA SER A 164 -17.83 -2.48 1.44
C SER A 164 -16.60 -2.41 0.52
N TRP A 165 -15.40 -2.14 1.05
CA TRP A 165 -14.19 -1.99 0.23
C TRP A 165 -13.81 -3.29 -0.47
N ARG A 166 -14.26 -4.43 0.06
CA ARG A 166 -13.99 -5.73 -0.56
C ARG A 166 -14.50 -5.81 -1.99
N LYS A 167 -15.65 -5.17 -2.28
CA LYS A 167 -16.24 -5.07 -3.61
C LYS A 167 -15.28 -4.43 -4.62
N TYR A 168 -14.51 -3.44 -4.19
CA TYR A 168 -13.65 -2.66 -5.10
C TYR A 168 -12.19 -3.14 -5.09
N LEU A 169 -11.79 -3.93 -4.10
CA LEU A 169 -10.42 -4.40 -3.95
C LEU A 169 -10.21 -5.85 -4.37
N TYR A 170 -11.23 -6.72 -4.34
CA TYR A 170 -11.06 -8.17 -4.57
C TYR A 170 -11.98 -8.76 -5.65
N LEU A 171 -12.79 -7.94 -6.33
CA LEU A 171 -13.50 -8.36 -7.54
C LEU A 171 -12.61 -8.09 -8.75
N ASN A 172 -11.76 -9.06 -9.08
CA ASN A 172 -11.12 -9.26 -10.39
C ASN A 172 -10.86 -10.75 -10.56
#